data_AF-A0A2A2HWQ2-F1
#
_entry.id   AF-A0A2A2HWQ2-F1
#
_cell.length_a   1.000
_cell.length_b   1.000
_cell.length_c   1.000
_cell.angle_alpha   90.00
_cell.angle_beta   90.00
_cell.angle_gamma   90.00
#
_symmetry.space_group_name_H-M   'P 1'
#
loop_
_entity.id
_entity.type
_entity.pdbx_description
1 polymer ?
#
loop_
_entity_poly.entity_id
_entity_poly.type
_entity_poly.pdbx_seq_one_letter_code
_entity_poly.pdbx_strand_id
1 'polypeptide(L)'
;MQKSLDFGPESRQMIKNKSGISAIFAAILLVSIAFVPAVSAQAETESADKLEAIIDINGQITPTSTISVLGEEVCDVLTAALWTLDQYVDDSRIGTAQNKLSQSASAFRNNNIVTGCNYLKQGIVISLNLAAYWASVLATWVYNKLVSAANSAKSFLIQYGYW
;
A
#
# COMPACT_ATOMS: atom_id res chain seq x y z
N MET A 1 -15.28 20.19 53.47
CA MET A 1 -14.08 19.84 52.67
C MET A 1 -14.55 19.11 51.42
N GLN A 2 -14.64 19.82 50.30
CA GLN A 2 -15.14 19.29 49.03
C GLN A 2 -14.00 19.44 48.02
N LYS A 3 -13.39 18.31 47.64
CA LYS A 3 -12.24 18.27 46.73
C LYS A 3 -12.79 18.17 45.31
N SER A 4 -12.80 19.28 44.58
CA SER A 4 -13.10 19.28 43.14
C SER A 4 -11.93 18.64 42.40
N LEU A 5 -12.20 17.54 41.70
CA LEU A 5 -11.31 16.97 40.70
C LEU A 5 -11.39 17.85 39.46
N ASP A 6 -10.37 18.68 39.29
CA ASP A 6 -10.15 19.46 38.08
C ASP A 6 -9.54 18.54 37.02
N PHE A 7 -10.36 18.05 36.08
CA PHE A 7 -9.91 17.35 34.89
C PHE A 7 -9.66 18.39 33.80
N GLY A 8 -8.40 18.77 33.64
CA GLY A 8 -7.95 19.68 32.59
C GLY A 8 -8.24 19.14 31.18
N PRO A 9 -8.44 20.02 30.18
CA PRO A 9 -8.82 19.64 28.84
C PRO A 9 -7.57 19.30 27.99
N GLU A 10 -6.88 18.20 28.29
CA GLU A 10 -5.67 17.78 27.54
C GLU A 10 -5.81 16.44 26.80
N SER A 11 -6.89 16.28 26.04
CA SER A 11 -6.93 15.27 24.98
C SER A 11 -7.94 15.61 23.88
N ARG A 12 -7.96 16.87 23.42
CA ARG A 12 -8.57 17.18 22.12
C ARG A 12 -7.60 16.79 21.02
N GLN A 13 -7.61 15.52 20.61
CA GLN A 13 -7.02 15.11 19.35
C GLN A 13 -7.61 15.97 18.23
N MET A 14 -6.72 16.73 17.59
CA MET A 14 -7.07 17.77 16.64
C MET A 14 -7.21 17.15 15.25
N ILE A 15 -8.46 16.96 14.79
CA ILE A 15 -8.79 16.70 13.38
C ILE A 15 -8.30 17.93 12.59
N LYS A 16 -7.21 17.78 11.84
CA LYS A 16 -6.63 18.85 11.02
C LYS A 16 -7.25 18.81 9.63
N ASN A 17 -8.21 19.68 9.31
CA ASN A 17 -8.70 19.83 7.93
C ASN A 17 -7.61 20.37 6.99
N LYS A 18 -6.77 19.48 6.44
CA LYS A 18 -5.85 19.80 5.35
C LYS A 18 -6.56 19.53 4.02
N SER A 19 -7.17 20.57 3.47
CA SER A 19 -7.79 20.54 2.15
C SER A 19 -6.73 20.47 1.04
N GLY A 20 -6.91 19.57 0.06
CA GLY A 20 -6.58 19.96 -1.31
C GLY A 20 -5.97 18.98 -2.31
N ILE A 21 -6.02 17.64 -2.21
CA ILE A 21 -5.68 16.77 -3.37
C ILE A 21 -6.46 15.45 -3.33
N SER A 22 -7.72 15.42 -3.76
CA SER A 22 -8.57 14.20 -3.67
C SER A 22 -9.06 13.63 -5.01
N ALA A 23 -8.90 14.34 -6.14
CA ALA A 23 -9.60 13.96 -7.37
C ALA A 23 -8.76 13.18 -8.42
N ILE A 24 -7.42 13.19 -8.36
CA ILE A 24 -6.58 12.71 -9.48
C ILE A 24 -6.28 11.19 -9.41
N PHE A 25 -6.26 10.60 -8.21
CA PHE A 25 -5.77 9.23 -8.02
C PHE A 25 -6.77 8.12 -8.42
N ALA A 26 -8.07 8.41 -8.43
CA ALA A 26 -9.07 7.40 -8.82
C ALA A 26 -9.08 7.11 -10.34
N ALA A 27 -8.64 8.07 -11.17
CA ALA A 27 -8.64 7.93 -12.62
C ALA A 27 -7.49 7.07 -13.16
N ILE A 28 -6.37 6.98 -12.44
CA ILE A 28 -5.18 6.22 -12.88
C ILE A 28 -5.38 4.70 -12.70
N LEU A 29 -6.20 4.28 -11.73
CA LEU A 29 -6.41 2.85 -11.42
C LEU A 29 -7.30 2.10 -12.42
N LEU A 30 -8.16 2.78 -13.18
CA LEU A 30 -9.07 2.14 -14.14
C LEU A 30 -8.51 1.99 -15.56
N VAL A 31 -7.41 2.65 -15.88
CA VAL A 31 -6.84 2.64 -17.26
C VAL A 31 -5.86 1.48 -17.48
N SER A 32 -5.27 0.91 -16.42
CA SER A 32 -4.21 -0.11 -16.55
C SER A 32 -4.71 -1.53 -16.85
N ILE A 33 -6.01 -1.82 -16.71
CA ILE A 33 -6.56 -3.17 -16.97
C ILE A 33 -7.08 -3.35 -18.41
N ALA A 34 -7.15 -2.27 -19.21
CA ALA A 34 -7.75 -2.29 -20.54
C ALA A 34 -6.74 -2.38 -21.71
N PHE A 35 -5.44 -2.31 -21.43
CA PHE A 35 -4.39 -2.34 -22.47
C PHE A 35 -3.30 -3.36 -22.12
N VAL A 36 -3.65 -4.65 -22.22
CA VAL A 36 -2.65 -5.64 -22.62
C VAL A 36 -2.55 -5.53 -24.14
N PRO A 37 -1.50 -4.93 -24.72
CA PRO A 37 -1.32 -5.04 -26.14
C PRO A 37 -0.98 -6.51 -26.44
N ALA A 38 -1.89 -7.17 -27.15
CA ALA A 38 -1.58 -8.40 -27.85
C ALA A 38 -0.53 -8.08 -28.94
N VAL A 39 0.74 -7.99 -28.55
CA VAL A 39 1.87 -7.99 -29.48
C VAL A 39 2.46 -9.39 -29.47
N SER A 40 1.90 -10.21 -30.35
CA SER A 40 2.62 -11.33 -30.91
C SER A 40 3.70 -10.81 -31.86
N ALA A 41 4.82 -11.54 -31.89
CA ALA A 41 5.90 -11.51 -32.87
C ALA A 41 6.93 -10.38 -32.75
N GLN A 42 8.05 -10.68 -32.07
CA GLN A 42 9.33 -10.86 -32.75
C GLN A 42 10.29 -11.63 -31.83
N ALA A 43 10.66 -12.85 -32.23
CA ALA A 43 11.74 -13.59 -31.61
C ALA A 43 13.06 -13.08 -32.19
N GLU A 44 13.89 -12.43 -31.38
CA GLU A 44 15.33 -12.39 -31.58
C GLU A 44 16.03 -12.73 -30.27
N THR A 45 16.75 -13.84 -30.35
CA THR A 45 17.58 -14.48 -29.33
C THR A 45 18.83 -13.68 -29.06
N GLU A 46 18.92 -13.00 -27.91
CA GLU A 46 20.19 -12.74 -27.25
C GLU A 46 20.03 -12.87 -25.72
N SER A 47 20.82 -13.77 -25.13
CA SER A 47 20.92 -14.12 -23.70
C SER A 47 19.74 -14.89 -23.07
N ALA A 48 19.69 -16.18 -23.37
CA ALA A 48 19.08 -17.20 -22.51
C ALA A 48 19.84 -17.35 -21.19
N ASP A 49 19.89 -16.30 -20.37
CA ASP A 49 20.43 -16.34 -19.02
C ASP A 49 19.39 -15.76 -18.06
N LYS A 50 18.57 -16.68 -17.51
CA LYS A 50 17.60 -16.48 -16.42
C LYS A 50 16.71 -15.24 -16.52
N LEU A 51 15.66 -15.33 -17.34
CA LEU A 51 14.44 -14.59 -17.05
C LEU A 51 13.88 -15.17 -15.73
N GLU A 52 14.31 -14.60 -14.60
CA GLU A 52 13.78 -14.98 -13.29
C GLU A 52 12.27 -14.75 -13.32
N ALA A 53 11.54 -15.83 -13.07
CA ALA A 53 10.09 -15.83 -13.03
C ALA A 53 9.66 -16.45 -11.72
N ILE A 54 8.55 -15.96 -11.18
CA ILE A 54 7.94 -16.48 -9.96
C ILE A 54 6.66 -17.20 -10.39
N ILE A 55 6.46 -18.37 -9.79
CA ILE A 55 5.23 -19.15 -9.94
C ILE A 55 4.31 -18.73 -8.79
N ASP A 56 3.14 -18.19 -9.12
CA ASP A 56 2.15 -17.80 -8.13
C ASP A 56 1.44 -19.03 -7.54
N ILE A 57 0.60 -18.83 -6.52
CA ILE A 57 -0.12 -19.93 -5.83
C ILE A 57 -1.07 -20.72 -6.74
N ASN A 58 -1.44 -20.17 -7.91
CA ASN A 58 -2.29 -20.83 -8.90
C ASN A 58 -1.46 -21.53 -10.00
N GLY A 59 -0.14 -21.52 -9.89
CA GLY A 59 0.76 -22.09 -10.90
C GLY A 59 1.05 -21.16 -12.07
N GLN A 60 0.62 -19.89 -12.03
CA GLN A 60 0.88 -18.94 -13.10
C GLN A 60 2.33 -18.44 -13.03
N ILE A 61 3.04 -18.55 -14.14
CA ILE A 61 4.42 -18.07 -14.27
C ILE A 61 4.37 -16.59 -14.63
N THR A 62 4.91 -15.74 -13.76
CA THR A 62 5.01 -14.28 -13.99
C THR A 62 6.46 -13.84 -13.96
N PRO A 63 6.95 -13.05 -14.93
CA PRO A 63 8.29 -12.48 -14.89
C PRO A 63 8.52 -11.64 -13.63
N THR A 64 9.70 -11.75 -13.02
CA THR A 64 10.10 -10.95 -11.84
C THR A 64 9.99 -9.44 -12.11
N SER A 65 10.25 -8.98 -13.34
CA SER A 65 10.10 -7.58 -13.73
C SER A 65 8.64 -7.11 -13.65
N THR A 66 7.69 -7.95 -14.07
CA THR A 66 6.25 -7.66 -13.94
C THR A 66 5.83 -7.59 -12.48
N ILE A 67 6.31 -8.53 -11.65
CA ILE A 67 6.02 -8.53 -10.21
C ILE A 67 6.60 -7.31 -9.52
N SER A 68 7.77 -6.85 -9.96
CA SER A 68 8.41 -5.63 -9.46
C SER A 68 7.56 -4.40 -9.73
N VAL A 69 7.08 -4.23 -10.97
CA VAL A 69 6.19 -3.11 -11.32
C VAL A 69 4.89 -3.17 -10.50
N LEU A 70 4.23 -4.34 -10.45
CA LEU A 70 3.00 -4.52 -9.67
C LEU A 70 3.21 -4.26 -8.17
N GLY A 71 4.33 -4.73 -7.62
CA GLY A 71 4.68 -4.54 -6.21
C GLY A 71 4.91 -3.08 -5.86
N GLU A 72 5.56 -2.32 -6.75
CA GLU A 72 5.72 -0.87 -6.61
C GLU A 72 4.36 -0.15 -6.67
N GLU A 73 3.52 -0.46 -7.66
CA GLU A 73 2.18 0.13 -7.79
C GLU A 73 1.31 -0.12 -6.54
N VAL A 74 1.37 -1.33 -5.98
CA VAL A 74 0.69 -1.67 -4.73
C VAL A 74 1.20 -0.82 -3.55
N CYS A 75 2.50 -0.54 -3.48
CA CYS A 75 3.07 0.34 -2.47
C CYS A 75 2.56 1.78 -2.61
N ASP A 76 2.47 2.28 -3.84
CA ASP A 76 2.01 3.64 -4.13
C ASP A 76 0.53 3.83 -3.77
N VAL A 77 -0.32 2.86 -4.11
CA VAL A 77 -1.75 2.89 -3.76
C VAL A 77 -1.95 2.93 -2.24
N LEU A 78 -1.26 2.06 -1.50
CA LEU A 78 -1.37 2.04 -0.04
C LEU A 78 -0.76 3.30 0.60
N THR A 79 0.33 3.82 0.03
CA THR A 79 0.92 5.09 0.47
C THR A 79 -0.07 6.24 0.28
N ALA A 80 -0.76 6.33 -0.87
CA ALA A 80 -1.78 7.36 -1.10
C ALA A 80 -2.97 7.27 -0.13
N ALA A 81 -3.36 6.05 0.27
CA ALA A 81 -4.38 5.86 1.29
C ALA A 81 -3.90 6.34 2.68
N LEU A 82 -2.65 6.06 3.04
CA LEU A 82 -2.03 6.57 4.28
C LEU A 82 -1.86 8.09 4.27
N TRP A 83 -1.54 8.70 3.14
CA TRP A 83 -1.52 10.17 3.01
C TRP A 83 -2.90 10.78 3.23
N THR A 84 -3.94 10.10 2.74
CA THR A 84 -5.32 10.51 3.02
C THR A 84 -5.58 10.43 4.53
N LEU A 85 -5.21 9.33 5.18
CA LEU A 85 -5.35 9.15 6.63
C LEU A 85 -4.61 10.23 7.43
N ASP A 86 -3.40 10.61 7.02
CA ASP A 86 -2.58 11.67 7.65
C ASP A 86 -3.27 13.05 7.66
N GLN A 87 -4.25 13.27 6.78
CA GLN A 87 -5.07 14.49 6.80
C GLN A 87 -6.16 14.44 7.88
N TYR A 88 -6.43 13.29 8.50
CA TYR A 88 -7.51 13.14 9.48
C TYR A 88 -7.00 12.91 10.90
N VAL A 89 -5.91 12.17 11.04
CA VAL A 89 -5.36 11.78 12.33
C VAL A 89 -3.86 12.06 12.38
N ASP A 90 -3.40 12.52 13.54
CA ASP A 90 -1.98 12.77 13.83
C ASP A 90 -1.42 11.54 14.55
N ASP A 91 -0.89 10.58 13.79
CA ASP A 91 -0.38 9.31 14.31
C ASP A 91 0.97 8.96 13.68
N SER A 92 2.02 8.87 14.49
CA SER A 92 3.39 8.59 14.03
C SER A 92 3.55 7.23 13.35
N ARG A 93 2.63 6.29 13.57
CA ARG A 93 2.62 5.00 12.88
C ARG A 93 2.32 5.16 11.39
N ILE A 94 1.67 6.26 10.96
CA ILE A 94 1.46 6.58 9.55
C ILE A 94 2.80 6.77 8.84
N GLY A 95 3.67 7.63 9.37
CA GLY A 95 5.02 7.82 8.83
C GLY A 95 5.85 6.54 8.85
N THR A 96 5.66 5.70 9.88
CA THR A 96 6.31 4.38 9.94
C THR A 96 5.84 3.46 8.81
N ALA A 97 4.53 3.40 8.54
CA ALA A 97 3.98 2.62 7.43
C ALA A 97 4.47 3.15 6.07
N GLN A 98 4.42 4.46 5.84
CA GLN A 98 4.92 5.10 4.61
C GLN A 98 6.41 4.82 4.37
N ASN A 99 7.24 4.87 5.43
CA ASN A 99 8.67 4.51 5.32
C ASN A 99 8.86 3.05 4.89
N LYS A 100 8.05 2.12 5.41
CA LYS A 100 8.10 0.71 5.00
C LYS A 100 7.68 0.53 3.54
N LEU A 101 6.64 1.24 3.10
CA LEU A 101 6.20 1.18 1.71
C LEU A 101 7.23 1.80 0.75
N SER A 102 7.90 2.87 1.15
CA SER A 102 9.02 3.44 0.37
C SER A 102 10.20 2.47 0.25
N GLN A 103 10.57 1.80 1.35
CA GLN A 103 11.58 0.74 1.35
C GLN A 103 11.18 -0.43 0.45
N SER A 104 9.90 -0.80 0.48
CA SER A 104 9.32 -1.86 -0.35
C SER A 104 9.37 -1.49 -1.83
N ALA A 105 8.86 -0.32 -2.22
CA ALA A 105 8.89 0.18 -3.60
C ALA A 105 10.33 0.27 -4.14
N SER A 106 11.28 0.74 -3.31
CA SER A 106 12.69 0.75 -3.68
C SER A 106 13.25 -0.65 -3.90
N ALA A 107 12.88 -1.62 -3.06
CA ALA A 107 13.31 -3.01 -3.25
C ALA A 107 12.71 -3.63 -4.52
N PHE A 108 11.43 -3.37 -4.83
CA PHE A 108 10.79 -3.79 -6.07
C PHE A 108 11.46 -3.17 -7.30
N ARG A 109 11.73 -1.85 -7.32
CA ARG A 109 12.50 -1.21 -8.41
C ARG A 109 13.85 -1.86 -8.69
N ASN A 110 14.47 -2.44 -7.66
CA ASN A 110 15.75 -3.15 -7.74
C ASN A 110 15.58 -4.67 -7.96
N ASN A 111 14.40 -5.14 -8.39
CA ASN A 111 14.03 -6.55 -8.57
C ASN A 111 14.24 -7.45 -7.32
N ASN A 112 14.35 -6.87 -6.12
CA ASN A 112 14.50 -7.62 -4.88
C ASN A 112 13.12 -7.95 -4.29
N ILE A 113 12.44 -8.92 -4.90
CA ILE A 113 11.05 -9.29 -4.58
C ILE A 113 10.88 -9.68 -3.12
N VAL A 114 11.76 -10.53 -2.58
CA VAL A 114 11.64 -11.02 -1.20
C VAL A 114 11.69 -9.85 -0.21
N THR A 115 12.62 -8.92 -0.42
CA THR A 115 12.75 -7.73 0.44
C THR A 115 11.58 -6.77 0.24
N GLY A 116 11.14 -6.57 -1.00
CA GLY A 116 9.94 -5.80 -1.35
C GLY A 116 8.73 -6.31 -0.60
N CYS A 117 8.43 -7.60 -0.71
CA CYS A 117 7.32 -8.27 -0.05
C CYS A 117 7.41 -8.19 1.50
N ASN A 118 8.61 -8.36 2.07
CA ASN A 118 8.80 -8.25 3.53
C ASN A 118 8.50 -6.86 4.08
N TYR A 119 8.92 -5.80 3.37
CA TYR A 119 8.60 -4.43 3.78
C TYR A 119 7.13 -4.09 3.50
N LEU A 120 6.56 -4.57 2.39
CA LEU A 120 5.14 -4.40 2.07
C LEU A 120 4.27 -5.03 3.16
N LYS A 121 4.58 -6.26 3.61
CA LYS A 121 3.89 -6.94 4.71
C LYS A 121 3.88 -6.10 5.98
N GLN A 122 5.02 -5.51 6.35
CA GLN A 122 5.11 -4.61 7.51
C GLN A 122 4.23 -3.36 7.33
N GLY A 123 4.27 -2.72 6.15
CA GLY A 123 3.42 -1.56 5.84
C GLY A 123 1.93 -1.87 5.92
N ILE A 124 1.51 -3.03 5.39
CA ILE A 124 0.11 -3.51 5.45
C ILE A 124 -0.34 -3.72 6.89
N VAL A 125 0.45 -4.43 7.70
CA VAL A 125 0.10 -4.72 9.10
C VAL A 125 -0.10 -3.42 9.88
N ILE A 126 0.81 -2.46 9.73
CA ILE A 126 0.68 -1.15 10.38
C ILE A 126 -0.57 -0.42 9.89
N SER A 127 -0.86 -0.46 8.59
CA SER A 127 -2.03 0.20 7.97
C SER A 127 -3.36 -0.38 8.48
N LEU A 128 -3.48 -1.70 8.58
CA LEU A 128 -4.67 -2.36 9.12
C LEU A 128 -4.85 -2.06 10.63
N ASN A 129 -3.75 -2.05 11.39
CA ASN A 129 -3.78 -1.67 12.79
C ASN A 129 -4.22 -0.21 13.00
N LEU A 130 -3.75 0.71 12.14
CA LEU A 130 -4.20 2.09 12.11
C LEU A 130 -5.70 2.19 11.80
N ALA A 131 -6.18 1.47 10.78
CA ALA A 131 -7.60 1.45 10.42
C ALA A 131 -8.47 0.98 11.59
N ALA A 132 -8.07 -0.11 12.27
CA ALA A 132 -8.80 -0.66 13.40
C ALA A 132 -8.77 0.29 14.62
N TYR A 133 -7.61 0.86 14.94
CA TYR A 133 -7.45 1.75 16.09
C TYR A 133 -8.28 3.03 15.95
N TRP A 134 -8.29 3.61 14.75
CA TRP A 134 -8.99 4.86 14.47
C TRP A 134 -10.43 4.68 13.94
N ALA A 135 -10.93 3.44 13.87
CA ALA A 135 -12.22 3.13 13.24
C ALA A 135 -13.40 3.95 13.76
N SER A 136 -13.39 4.31 15.05
CA SER A 136 -14.47 5.07 15.70
C SER A 136 -14.51 6.56 15.33
N VAL A 137 -13.42 7.12 14.80
CA VAL A 137 -13.31 8.55 14.49
C VAL A 137 -13.09 8.84 13.01
N LEU A 138 -12.69 7.84 12.22
CA LEU A 138 -12.53 8.01 10.78
C LEU A 138 -13.87 8.14 10.09
N ALA A 139 -13.94 9.07 9.13
CA ALA A 139 -15.01 9.04 8.16
C ALA A 139 -14.99 7.69 7.42
N THR A 140 -16.16 7.10 7.20
CA THR A 140 -16.33 5.76 6.61
C THR A 140 -15.55 5.61 5.30
N TRP A 141 -15.51 6.64 4.46
CA TRP A 141 -14.79 6.59 3.19
C TRP A 141 -13.26 6.56 3.38
N VAL A 142 -12.70 7.22 4.41
CA VAL A 142 -11.26 7.18 4.73
C VAL A 142 -10.88 5.80 5.22
N TYR A 143 -11.69 5.23 6.12
CA TYR A 143 -11.53 3.86 6.60
C TYR A 143 -11.56 2.86 5.43
N ASN A 144 -12.59 2.94 4.58
CA ASN A 144 -12.75 2.04 3.44
C ASN A 144 -11.59 2.16 2.45
N LYS A 145 -11.11 3.38 2.17
CA LYS A 145 -9.97 3.60 1.28
C LYS A 145 -8.70 2.93 1.82
N LEU A 146 -8.40 3.09 3.10
CA LEU A 146 -7.24 2.48 3.74
C LEU A 146 -7.33 0.95 3.79
N VAL A 147 -8.47 0.42 4.23
CA VAL A 147 -8.69 -1.03 4.34
C VAL A 147 -8.69 -1.69 2.96
N SER A 148 -9.30 -1.08 1.96
CA SER A 148 -9.32 -1.59 0.58
C SER A 148 -7.91 -1.65 0.00
N ALA A 149 -7.13 -0.56 0.12
CA ALA A 149 -5.75 -0.54 -0.35
C ALA A 149 -4.87 -1.58 0.37
N ALA A 150 -5.00 -1.69 1.70
CA ALA A 150 -4.23 -2.65 2.49
C ALA A 150 -4.60 -4.11 2.16
N ASN A 151 -5.89 -4.39 1.91
CA ASN A 151 -6.35 -5.72 1.52
C ASN A 151 -5.94 -6.08 0.10
N SER A 152 -5.96 -5.13 -0.84
CA SER A 152 -5.43 -5.36 -2.20
C SER A 152 -3.94 -5.70 -2.15
N ALA A 153 -3.17 -4.97 -1.35
CA ALA A 153 -1.76 -5.24 -1.13
C ALA A 153 -1.50 -6.60 -0.46
N LYS A 154 -2.34 -6.97 0.51
CA LYS A 154 -2.33 -8.30 1.13
C LYS A 154 -2.63 -9.40 0.11
N SER A 155 -3.62 -9.22 -0.77
CA SER A 155 -3.96 -10.18 -1.81
C SER A 155 -2.79 -10.40 -2.77
N PHE A 156 -2.07 -9.34 -3.15
CA PHE A 156 -0.83 -9.46 -3.92
C PHE A 156 0.20 -10.35 -3.19
N LEU A 157 0.43 -10.13 -1.89
CA LEU A 157 1.36 -10.97 -1.12
C LEU A 157 0.90 -12.43 -1.03
N ILE A 158 -0.40 -12.68 -0.85
CA ILE A 158 -0.97 -14.03 -0.84
C ILE A 158 -0.74 -14.71 -2.19
N GLN A 159 -1.01 -14.01 -3.30
CA GLN A 159 -0.85 -14.55 -4.65
C GLN A 159 0.56 -15.09 -4.89
N TYR A 160 1.59 -14.42 -4.36
CA TYR A 160 2.98 -14.81 -4.53
C TYR A 160 3.60 -15.54 -3.32
N GLY A 161 2.78 -15.98 -2.35
CA GLY A 161 3.24 -16.82 -1.23
C GLY A 161 4.05 -16.08 -0.14
N TYR A 162 3.87 -14.76 -0.01
CA TYR A 162 4.59 -13.91 0.94
C TYR A 162 3.76 -13.45 2.15
N TRP A 163 2.50 -13.88 2.26
CA TRP A 163 1.61 -13.52 3.36
C TRP A 163 1.51 -14.59 4.46
#